data_AF-A0A0V1HFG2-F1
#
_entry.id   AF-A0A0V1HFG2-F1
#
_cell.length_a   1.000
_cell.length_b   1.000
_cell.length_c   1.000
_cell.angle_alpha   90.00
_cell.angle_beta   90.00
_cell.angle_gamma   90.00
#
_symmetry.space_group_name_H-M   'P 1'
#
loop_
_entity.id
_entity.type
_entity.pdbx_description
1 polymer ?
#
loop_
_entity_poly.entity_id
_entity_poly.type
_entity_poly.pdbx_seq_one_letter_code
_entity_poly.pdbx_strand_id
1 'polypeptide(L)'
;MTRNARSSQHLDLLTFTAQIASSLCCAGKPIELTRRRRKPGTVTAKATKTKEDRLFTISLRLDICNDEVAHWPAAGDKKKRCKFCSAIVNFYCAKCNMHLCLTQKKSCFRQYHEN
;
A
#
# COMPACT_ATOMS: atom_id res chain seq x y z
N MET A 1 -12.46 -41.65 23.52
CA MET A 1 -11.72 -40.36 23.43
C MET A 1 -10.70 -40.46 22.31
N THR A 2 -10.64 -39.42 21.49
CA THR A 2 -10.02 -39.26 20.16
C THR A 2 -8.49 -39.30 20.15
N ARG A 3 -7.89 -39.79 19.06
CA ARG A 3 -6.65 -39.22 18.51
C ARG A 3 -6.76 -39.09 16.98
N ASN A 4 -7.13 -37.90 16.53
CA ASN A 4 -7.12 -37.51 15.12
C ASN A 4 -5.70 -37.05 14.78
N ALA A 5 -4.94 -37.85 14.04
CA ALA A 5 -3.59 -37.53 13.62
C ALA A 5 -3.65 -36.56 12.43
N ARG A 6 -3.37 -35.29 12.67
CA ARG A 6 -3.21 -34.29 11.62
C ARG A 6 -1.88 -34.52 10.91
N SER A 7 -1.88 -35.33 9.85
CA SER A 7 -0.73 -35.45 8.95
C SER A 7 -0.50 -34.10 8.27
N SER A 8 0.66 -33.47 8.50
CA SER A 8 1.12 -32.32 7.72
C SER A 8 1.21 -32.73 6.26
N GLN A 9 0.25 -32.29 5.45
CA GLN A 9 0.13 -32.64 4.03
C GLN A 9 1.21 -31.91 3.22
N HIS A 10 2.45 -32.38 3.33
CA HIS A 10 3.52 -31.97 2.44
C HIS A 10 3.32 -32.68 1.11
N LEU A 11 2.97 -31.92 0.07
CA LEU A 11 2.85 -32.45 -1.29
C LEU A 11 4.24 -32.75 -1.85
N ASP A 12 4.34 -33.83 -2.63
CA ASP A 12 5.52 -34.02 -3.46
C ASP A 12 5.60 -32.90 -4.52
N LEU A 13 6.81 -32.56 -4.94
CA LEU A 13 7.09 -31.45 -5.87
C LEU A 13 6.30 -31.61 -7.16
N LEU A 14 6.15 -32.85 -7.65
CA LEU A 14 5.39 -33.13 -8.87
C LEU A 14 3.90 -32.81 -8.70
N THR A 15 3.31 -33.20 -7.57
CA THR A 15 1.90 -32.91 -7.28
C THR A 15 1.66 -31.43 -7.09
N PHE A 16 2.56 -30.74 -6.40
CA PHE A 16 2.48 -29.29 -6.18
C PHE A 16 2.55 -28.51 -7.50
N THR A 17 3.52 -28.84 -8.36
CA THR A 17 3.69 -28.17 -9.66
C THR A 17 2.50 -28.42 -10.59
N ALA A 18 1.96 -29.65 -10.61
CA ALA A 18 0.76 -29.98 -11.38
C ALA A 18 -0.48 -29.20 -10.93
N GLN A 19 -0.67 -29.01 -9.61
CA GLN A 19 -1.79 -28.24 -9.06
C GLN A 19 -1.70 -26.75 -9.41
N ILE A 20 -0.49 -26.17 -9.36
CA ILE A 20 -0.25 -24.78 -9.80
C ILE A 20 -0.56 -24.63 -11.28
N ALA A 21 -0.03 -25.52 -12.12
CA ALA A 21 -0.25 -25.48 -13.57
C ALA A 21 -1.75 -25.53 -13.91
N SER A 22 -2.48 -26.45 -13.30
CA SER A 22 -3.93 -26.59 -13.47
C SER A 22 -4.67 -25.32 -13.06
N SER A 23 -4.31 -24.75 -11.91
CA SER A 23 -4.92 -23.52 -11.39
C SER A 23 -4.71 -22.33 -12.33
N LEU A 24 -3.52 -22.20 -12.92
CA LEU A 24 -3.19 -21.13 -13.87
C LEU A 24 -3.93 -21.31 -15.21
N CYS A 25 -4.06 -22.55 -15.69
CA CYS A 25 -4.83 -22.84 -16.90
C CYS A 25 -6.32 -22.53 -16.71
N CYS A 26 -6.90 -22.86 -15.55
CA CYS A 26 -8.29 -22.57 -15.24
C CYS A 26 -8.55 -21.10 -14.86
N ALA A 27 -7.52 -20.36 -14.44
CA ALA A 27 -7.66 -18.98 -13.97
C ALA A 27 -8.09 -17.99 -15.05
N GLY A 28 -8.08 -18.36 -16.34
CA GLY A 28 -8.98 -17.88 -17.40
C GLY A 28 -9.18 -16.37 -17.60
N LYS A 29 -8.45 -15.50 -16.91
CA LYS A 29 -8.52 -14.06 -17.08
C LYS A 29 -7.76 -13.74 -18.36
N PRO A 30 -8.41 -13.22 -19.41
CA PRO A 30 -7.65 -12.65 -20.51
C PRO A 30 -6.83 -11.52 -19.89
N ILE A 31 -5.52 -11.73 -19.81
CA ILE A 31 -4.61 -10.60 -19.75
C ILE A 31 -4.86 -9.90 -21.08
N GLU A 32 -5.56 -8.78 -21.05
CA GLU A 32 -5.63 -7.80 -22.14
C GLU A 32 -4.19 -7.36 -22.44
N LEU A 33 -3.45 -8.23 -23.13
CA LEU A 33 -2.23 -7.86 -23.83
C LEU A 33 -2.71 -6.96 -24.95
N THR A 34 -2.84 -5.68 -24.64
CA THR A 34 -2.95 -4.62 -25.64
C THR A 34 -1.79 -4.82 -26.60
N ARG A 35 -2.09 -5.50 -27.70
CA ARG A 35 -1.14 -5.93 -28.72
C ARG A 35 -0.67 -4.67 -29.42
N ARG A 36 0.37 -4.01 -28.90
CA ARG A 36 1.10 -3.00 -29.66
C ARG A 36 1.82 -3.72 -30.80
N ARG A 37 1.11 -3.89 -31.90
CA ARG A 37 1.62 -4.24 -33.23
C ARG A 37 2.71 -3.23 -33.59
N ARG A 38 3.97 -3.56 -33.32
CA ARG A 38 5.10 -2.79 -33.87
C ARG A 38 5.34 -3.26 -35.31
N LYS A 39 5.21 -2.31 -36.23
CA LYS A 39 5.59 -2.36 -37.64
C LYS A 39 7.10 -2.67 -37.74
N PRO A 40 7.59 -3.44 -38.74
CA PRO A 40 9.02 -3.71 -38.87
C PRO A 40 9.73 -2.45 -39.35
N GLY A 41 10.70 -1.97 -38.57
CA GLY A 41 11.58 -0.86 -38.93
C GLY A 41 13.01 -1.22 -38.55
N THR A 42 13.80 -1.53 -39.56
CA THR A 42 15.26 -1.72 -39.55
C THR A 42 15.94 -0.48 -38.97
N VAL A 43 16.78 -0.61 -37.93
CA VAL A 43 18.18 -0.11 -37.87
C VAL A 43 18.83 -0.37 -36.49
N THR A 44 19.98 -1.06 -36.57
CA THR A 44 21.20 -0.98 -35.75
C THR A 44 21.13 -0.96 -34.22
N ALA A 45 21.73 -2.02 -33.66
CA ALA A 45 22.07 -2.21 -32.26
C ALA A 45 23.20 -1.27 -31.80
N LYS A 46 22.98 -0.56 -30.69
CA LYS A 46 23.80 -0.58 -29.46
C LYS A 46 23.27 0.47 -28.49
N ALA A 47 22.73 0.01 -27.36
CA ALA A 47 22.53 0.85 -26.19
C ALA A 47 22.90 0.00 -24.96
N THR A 48 24.01 0.38 -24.33
CA THR A 48 24.48 -0.06 -23.01
C THR A 48 23.35 0.08 -22.00
N LYS A 49 22.97 -1.02 -21.33
CA LYS A 49 22.01 -0.98 -20.23
C LYS A 49 22.75 -0.69 -18.93
N THR A 50 22.65 0.57 -18.50
CA THR A 50 22.86 1.03 -17.14
C THR A 50 22.00 0.20 -16.18
N LYS A 51 22.56 -0.15 -15.02
CA LYS A 51 21.82 -0.76 -13.90
C LYS A 51 20.61 0.10 -13.56
N GLU A 52 19.42 -0.50 -13.52
CA GLU A 52 18.30 0.06 -12.77
C GLU A 52 17.78 -1.01 -11.80
N ASP A 53 18.02 -0.73 -10.53
CA ASP A 53 17.27 -1.27 -9.39
C ASP A 53 15.77 -1.15 -9.65
N ARG A 54 15.02 -2.24 -9.47
CA ARG A 54 13.58 -2.25 -9.21
C ARG A 54 13.12 -3.69 -8.96
N LEU A 55 12.39 -4.07 -7.92
CA LEU A 55 11.84 -3.39 -6.75
C LEU A 55 11.67 -4.48 -5.69
N PHE A 56 12.01 -4.15 -4.45
CA PHE A 56 11.61 -4.91 -3.27
C PHE A 56 10.08 -4.95 -3.23
N THR A 57 9.48 -6.01 -3.79
CA THR A 57 8.03 -6.19 -3.73
C THR A 57 7.72 -6.80 -2.37
N ILE A 58 7.72 -5.96 -1.32
CA ILE A 58 7.01 -6.30 -0.10
C ILE A 58 5.54 -6.33 -0.51
N SER A 59 5.01 -7.52 -0.70
CA SER A 59 3.57 -7.75 -0.67
C SER A 59 3.10 -7.42 0.74
N LEU A 60 2.92 -6.13 1.04
CA LEU A 60 2.18 -5.68 2.22
C LEU A 60 0.81 -6.34 2.14
N ARG A 61 0.54 -7.25 3.07
CA ARG A 61 -0.76 -7.89 3.22
C ARG A 61 -1.79 -6.76 3.28
N LEU A 62 -2.72 -6.77 2.32
CA LEU A 62 -3.75 -5.74 2.16
C LEU A 62 -4.56 -5.55 3.46
N ASP A 63 -4.68 -6.63 4.25
CA ASP A 63 -5.44 -6.67 5.51
C ASP A 63 -4.75 -5.98 6.69
N ILE A 64 -3.47 -5.60 6.58
CA ILE A 64 -2.77 -4.76 7.58
C ILE A 64 -3.05 -3.28 7.34
N CYS A 65 -3.56 -2.91 6.16
CA CYS A 65 -3.82 -1.51 5.78
C CYS A 65 -5.22 -1.02 6.16
N ASN A 66 -5.85 -1.66 7.15
CA ASN A 66 -7.06 -1.16 7.79
C ASN A 66 -6.70 -0.58 9.17
N ASP A 67 -5.73 0.34 9.20
CA ASP A 67 -5.65 1.26 10.34
C ASP A 67 -6.90 2.14 10.29
N GLU A 68 -7.70 2.05 11.35
CA GLU A 68 -8.82 2.94 11.64
C GLU A 68 -8.49 4.37 11.20
N VAL A 69 -9.41 5.07 10.52
CA VAL A 69 -9.15 6.38 9.92
C VAL A 69 -8.43 7.30 10.92
N ALA A 70 -7.10 7.35 10.81
CA ALA A 70 -6.26 7.95 11.82
C ALA A 70 -6.40 9.46 11.71
N HIS A 71 -6.47 10.13 12.85
CA HIS A 71 -6.44 11.59 12.87
C HIS A 71 -5.06 12.06 12.44
N TRP A 72 -4.87 12.31 11.14
CA TRP A 72 -3.60 12.76 10.59
C TRP A 72 -3.54 14.28 10.48
N PRO A 73 -2.48 14.92 10.99
CA PRO A 73 -2.26 16.34 10.78
C PRO A 73 -1.78 16.63 9.35
N ALA A 74 -2.50 17.49 8.65
CA ALA A 74 -2.15 18.02 7.33
C ALA A 74 -1.82 19.51 7.41
N ALA A 75 -0.90 19.97 6.56
CA ALA A 75 -0.66 21.39 6.36
C ALA A 75 -1.72 21.96 5.41
N GLY A 76 -2.35 23.06 5.80
CA GLY A 76 -3.27 23.80 4.94
C GLY A 76 -2.56 24.91 4.19
N ASP A 77 -3.18 25.39 3.12
CA ASP A 77 -2.70 26.57 2.37
C ASP A 77 -2.96 27.87 3.16
N LYS A 78 -3.97 27.86 4.03
CA LYS A 78 -4.42 29.02 4.79
C LYS A 78 -4.12 28.81 6.27
N LYS A 79 -3.45 29.79 6.87
CA LYS A 79 -3.29 29.88 8.32
C LYS A 79 -4.62 30.28 8.96
N LYS A 80 -5.12 29.49 9.91
CA LYS A 80 -6.30 29.83 10.71
C LYS A 80 -5.98 29.80 12.20
N ARG A 81 -6.93 30.24 13.03
CA ARG A 81 -6.78 30.18 14.49
C ARG A 81 -7.06 28.77 15.01
N CYS A 82 -6.26 28.33 15.97
CA CYS A 82 -6.48 27.09 16.71
C CYS A 82 -7.77 27.19 17.52
N LYS A 83 -8.58 26.11 17.52
CA LYS A 83 -9.86 26.07 18.25
C LYS A 83 -9.72 26.22 19.77
N PHE A 84 -8.60 25.77 20.36
CA PHE A 84 -8.39 25.80 21.81
C PHE A 84 -7.74 27.07 22.33
N CYS A 85 -6.69 27.53 21.64
CA CYS A 85 -5.83 28.60 22.16
C CYS A 85 -5.82 29.86 21.29
N SER A 86 -6.61 29.89 20.21
CA SER A 86 -6.70 31.01 19.25
C SER A 86 -5.38 31.40 18.56
N ALA A 87 -4.29 30.67 18.77
CA ALA A 87 -3.02 30.89 18.10
C ALA A 87 -3.14 30.61 16.60
N ILE A 88 -2.40 31.35 15.77
CA ILE A 88 -2.37 31.13 14.33
C ILE A 88 -1.60 29.84 14.03
N VAL A 89 -2.25 28.89 13.37
CA VAL A 89 -1.69 27.59 12.99
C VAL A 89 -1.92 27.33 11.50
N ASN A 90 -0.97 26.62 10.89
CA ASN A 90 -1.09 26.17 9.51
C ASN A 90 -1.48 24.71 9.37
N PHE A 91 -1.63 24.01 10.50
CA PHE A 91 -1.93 22.60 10.51
C PHE A 91 -3.38 22.36 10.94
N TYR A 92 -3.99 21.34 10.36
CA TYR A 92 -5.34 20.91 10.66
C TYR A 92 -5.43 19.38 10.62
N CYS A 93 -6.39 18.81 11.35
CA CYS A 93 -6.71 17.40 11.23
C CYS A 93 -7.48 17.16 9.92
N ALA A 94 -6.96 16.32 9.02
CA ALA A 94 -7.62 16.05 7.73
C ALA A 94 -9.01 15.43 7.90
N LYS A 95 -9.17 14.57 8.91
CA LYS A 95 -10.45 13.89 9.23
C LYS A 95 -11.49 14.83 9.85
N CYS A 96 -11.07 15.73 10.74
CA CYS A 96 -11.99 16.63 11.46
C CYS A 96 -12.10 18.03 10.85
N ASN A 97 -11.30 18.34 9.83
CA ASN A 97 -11.14 19.67 9.23
C ASN A 97 -10.91 20.78 10.28
N MET A 98 -10.21 20.45 11.36
CA MET A 98 -10.05 21.30 12.55
C MET A 98 -8.62 21.80 12.67
N HIS A 99 -8.44 23.11 12.84
CA HIS A 99 -7.12 23.71 13.00
C HIS A 99 -6.67 23.63 14.46
N LEU A 100 -5.53 22.95 14.69
CA LEU A 100 -5.04 22.60 16.03
C LEU A 100 -3.52 22.78 16.09
N CYS A 101 -3.02 23.16 17.26
CA CYS A 101 -1.58 23.27 17.50
C CYS A 101 -0.91 21.90 17.59
N LEU A 102 0.22 21.75 16.90
CA LEU A 102 1.13 20.59 16.92
C LEU A 102 2.50 20.95 17.49
N THR A 103 2.56 21.88 18.44
CA THR A 103 3.82 22.34 19.03
C THR A 103 4.16 21.54 20.27
N GLN A 104 5.45 21.27 20.53
CA GLN A 104 5.91 20.53 21.72
C GLN A 104 5.38 21.10 23.04
N LYS A 105 5.25 22.43 23.15
CA LYS A 105 4.77 23.11 24.37
C LYS A 105 3.24 23.06 24.54
N LYS A 106 2.48 22.92 23.46
CA LYS A 106 1.02 23.00 23.42
C LYS A 106 0.47 22.04 22.35
N SER A 107 0.22 20.79 22.74
CA SER A 107 -0.33 19.77 21.85
C SER A 107 -1.87 19.79 21.90
N CYS A 108 -2.48 20.87 21.42
CA CYS A 108 -3.94 20.96 21.30
C CYS A 108 -4.50 19.89 20.35
N PHE A 109 -3.69 19.40 19.41
CA PHE A 109 -4.04 18.28 18.54
C PHE A 109 -4.33 17.01 19.34
N ARG A 110 -3.41 16.65 20.24
CA ARG A 110 -3.52 15.46 21.08
C ARG A 110 -4.70 15.55 22.05
N GLN A 111 -4.84 16.70 22.72
CA GLN A 111 -5.96 16.97 23.63
C GLN A 111 -7.35 16.87 22.96
N TYR A 112 -7.46 17.15 21.67
CA TYR A 112 -8.72 17.05 20.94
C TYR A 112 -9.07 15.62 20.52
N HIS A 113 -8.08 14.73 20.38
CA HIS A 113 -8.23 13.40 19.82
C HIS A 113 -8.07 12.26 20.83
N GLU A 114 -7.59 12.53 22.05
CA GLU A 114 -7.42 11.54 23.12
C GLU A 114 -8.58 11.48 24.14
N ASN A 115 -9.65 12.25 23.93
CA ASN A 115 -10.89 12.17 24.70
C ASN A 115 -11.95 11.37 23.95
#